data_AF-A0A8H8RM63-F1
#
_entry.id   AF-A0A8H8RM63-F1
#
_cell.length_a   1.000
_cell.length_b   1.000
_cell.length_c   1.000
_cell.angle_alpha   90.00
_cell.angle_beta   90.00
_cell.angle_gamma   90.00
#
_symmetry.space_group_name_H-M   'P 1'
#
loop_
_entity.id
_entity.type
_entity.pdbx_description
1 polymer ?
#
loop_
_entity_poly.entity_id
_entity_poly.type
_entity_poly.pdbx_seq_one_letter_code
_entity_poly.pdbx_strand_id
1 'polypeptide(L)'
;MNLNLLSPSLQRIRQLKTWVLRCHACFLITRDMNKQFCTRCGKPTLLRTSCSTDKDGNFKVHLKKNMQWNNRGNVFSVPKPVAGTSNGKLVAGGGKGGWGQGLILAEDQKEYVAAMTTARRRKEKDLMDEDYLPGILSGDRGRAGGRTKVGAGKNVNSKKRNKL
;
A
#
# COMPACT_ATOMS: atom_id res chain seq x y z
N MET A 1 -2.42 29.51 -12.88
CA MET A 1 -1.00 29.72 -13.22
C MET A 1 -0.82 29.47 -14.71
N ASN A 2 -0.39 30.47 -15.47
CA ASN A 2 -0.28 30.40 -16.94
C ASN A 2 1.16 30.11 -17.39
N LEU A 3 1.72 28.98 -16.94
CA LEU A 3 3.08 28.56 -17.30
C LEU A 3 3.03 27.41 -18.33
N ASN A 4 3.88 27.51 -19.35
CA ASN A 4 4.04 26.47 -20.36
C ASN A 4 4.96 25.37 -19.82
N LEU A 5 4.44 24.14 -19.71
CA LEU A 5 5.23 22.98 -19.32
C LEU A 5 5.92 22.37 -20.55
N LEU A 6 7.22 22.09 -20.43
CA LEU A 6 8.03 21.43 -21.44
C LEU A 6 8.40 20.01 -21.00
N SER A 7 8.49 19.08 -21.95
CA SER A 7 9.05 17.74 -21.72
C SER A 7 10.58 17.81 -21.58
N PRO A 8 11.24 16.73 -21.11
CA PRO A 8 12.70 16.62 -21.14
C PRO A 8 13.31 16.79 -22.55
N SER A 9 12.52 16.54 -23.60
CA SER A 9 12.87 16.77 -25.01
C SER A 9 12.50 18.17 -25.52
N LEU A 10 12.21 19.13 -24.62
CA LEU A 10 11.86 20.53 -24.91
C LEU A 10 10.58 20.72 -25.74
N GLN A 11 9.68 19.73 -25.75
CA GLN A 11 8.39 19.85 -26.44
C GLN A 11 7.31 20.39 -25.51
N ARG A 12 6.44 21.27 -26.02
CA ARG A 12 5.33 21.84 -25.24
C ARG A 12 4.27 20.79 -24.92
N ILE A 13 4.05 20.55 -23.63
CA ILE A 13 3.03 19.62 -23.14
C ILE A 13 1.67 20.30 -23.22
N ARG A 14 0.74 19.69 -23.95
CA ARG A 14 -0.63 20.19 -24.12
C ARG A 14 -1.60 19.59 -23.11
N GLN A 15 -1.42 18.32 -22.76
CA GLN A 15 -2.29 17.59 -21.85
C GLN A 15 -1.45 16.67 -20.97
N LEU A 16 -1.81 16.59 -19.70
CA LEU A 16 -1.14 15.73 -18.73
C LEU A 16 -2.10 14.67 -18.23
N LYS A 17 -1.78 13.39 -18.47
CA LYS A 17 -2.50 12.26 -17.85
C LYS A 17 -1.68 11.74 -16.67
N THR A 18 -2.23 11.84 -15.48
CA THR A 18 -1.58 11.43 -14.24
C THR A 18 -2.45 10.45 -13.45
N TRP A 19 -1.83 9.75 -12.51
CA TRP A 19 -2.52 8.89 -11.56
C TRP A 19 -2.56 9.56 -10.21
N VAL A 20 -3.72 9.50 -9.57
CA VAL A 20 -3.95 10.11 -8.26
C VAL A 20 -4.74 9.12 -7.40
N LEU A 21 -4.59 9.20 -6.08
CA LEU A 21 -5.39 8.42 -5.15
C LEU A 21 -6.62 9.21 -4.72
N ARG A 22 -7.81 8.64 -4.89
CA ARG A 22 -9.07 9.20 -4.41
C ARG A 22 -9.72 8.27 -3.39
N CYS A 23 -10.13 8.81 -2.25
CA CYS A 23 -10.91 8.05 -1.27
C CYS A 23 -12.35 7.83 -1.76
N HIS A 24 -12.88 6.62 -1.67
CA HIS A 24 -14.28 6.38 -2.05
C HIS A 24 -15.29 6.82 -0.98
N ALA A 25 -14.87 6.94 0.28
CA ALA A 25 -15.75 7.34 1.38
C ALA A 25 -15.79 8.85 1.56
N CYS A 26 -14.62 9.49 1.70
CA CYS A 26 -14.52 10.93 1.94
C CYS A 26 -14.19 11.73 0.68
N PHE A 27 -14.05 11.13 -0.51
CA PHE A 27 -13.80 11.84 -1.78
C PHE A 27 -12.55 12.72 -1.86
N LEU A 28 -11.70 12.72 -0.82
CA LEU A 28 -10.43 13.43 -0.84
C LEU A 28 -9.53 12.85 -1.93
N ILE A 29 -8.87 13.75 -2.65
CA ILE A 29 -7.91 13.44 -3.70
C ILE A 29 -6.51 13.75 -3.17
N THR A 30 -5.59 12.80 -3.30
CA THR A 30 -4.20 12.93 -2.84
C THR A 30 -3.25 12.49 -3.94
N ARG A 31 -2.29 13.37 -4.28
CA ARG A 31 -1.28 13.13 -5.34
C ARG A 31 -0.15 12.19 -4.90
N ASP A 32 -0.01 11.96 -3.60
CA ASP A 32 1.01 11.07 -3.04
C ASP A 32 0.65 9.59 -3.27
N MET A 33 1.24 8.99 -4.30
CA MET A 33 0.97 7.61 -4.69
C MET A 33 1.49 6.55 -3.70
N ASN A 34 2.35 6.95 -2.77
CA ASN A 34 2.94 6.07 -1.76
C ASN A 34 1.98 5.80 -0.59
N LYS A 35 1.00 6.67 -0.37
CA LYS A 35 0.04 6.54 0.74
C LYS A 35 -0.88 5.33 0.56
N GLN A 36 -1.17 4.67 1.67
CA GLN A 36 -2.08 3.53 1.74
C GLN A 36 -3.36 3.88 2.52
N PHE A 37 -3.22 4.74 3.52
CA PHE A 37 -4.32 5.30 4.29
C PHE A 37 -4.69 6.70 3.79
N CYS A 38 -5.97 7.04 3.88
CA CYS A 38 -6.44 8.39 3.56
C CYS A 38 -6.17 9.33 4.73
N THR A 39 -5.57 10.49 4.48
CA THR A 39 -5.21 11.48 5.52
C THR A 39 -6.41 12.06 6.27
N ARG A 40 -7.61 12.03 5.69
CA ARG A 40 -8.81 12.60 6.30
C ARG A 40 -9.64 11.58 7.09
N CYS A 41 -9.77 10.35 6.60
CA CYS A 41 -10.58 9.33 7.27
C CYS A 41 -9.77 8.21 7.95
N GLY A 42 -8.44 8.17 7.76
CA GLY A 42 -7.55 7.17 8.37
C GLY A 42 -7.74 5.74 7.89
N LYS A 43 -8.69 5.46 6.99
CA LYS A 43 -8.98 4.12 6.48
C LYS A 43 -8.24 3.83 5.16
N PRO A 44 -7.94 2.56 4.84
CA PRO A 44 -7.29 2.15 3.60
C PRO A 44 -8.29 2.11 2.42
N THR A 45 -8.92 3.23 2.14
CA THR A 45 -10.04 3.38 1.20
C THR A 45 -9.65 4.11 -0.09
N LEU A 46 -8.34 4.33 -0.28
CA LEU A 46 -7.77 5.01 -1.44
C LEU A 46 -7.82 4.13 -2.69
N LEU A 47 -8.40 4.67 -3.76
CA LEU A 47 -8.47 4.07 -5.07
C LEU A 47 -7.57 4.82 -6.04
N ARG A 48 -6.85 4.09 -6.89
CA ARG A 48 -6.12 4.69 -7.99
C ARG A 48 -7.10 5.14 -9.08
N THR A 49 -7.03 6.41 -9.45
CA THR A 49 -7.88 7.02 -10.48
C THR A 49 -7.03 7.82 -11.46
N SER A 50 -7.37 7.80 -12.74
CA SER A 50 -6.70 8.59 -13.76
C SER A 50 -7.27 10.00 -13.79
N CYS A 51 -6.38 10.97 -13.95
CA CYS A 51 -6.71 12.38 -14.03
C CYS A 51 -6.11 12.97 -15.30
N SER A 52 -6.85 13.85 -15.97
CA SER A 52 -6.35 14.67 -17.07
C SER A 52 -6.32 16.14 -16.65
N THR A 53 -5.20 16.80 -16.87
CA THR A 53 -5.04 18.24 -16.69
C THR A 53 -4.86 18.88 -18.06
N ASP A 54 -5.73 19.83 -18.39
CA ASP A 54 -5.70 20.59 -19.63
C ASP A 54 -4.81 21.83 -19.54
N LYS A 55 -4.53 22.49 -20.69
CA LYS A 55 -3.74 23.73 -20.76
C LYS A 55 -4.30 24.85 -19.89
N ASP A 56 -5.63 24.93 -19.83
CA ASP A 56 -6.34 25.94 -19.05
C ASP A 56 -6.34 25.63 -17.53
N GLY A 57 -5.70 24.54 -17.12
CA GLY A 57 -5.64 24.11 -15.72
C GLY A 57 -6.85 23.29 -15.27
N ASN A 58 -7.78 22.98 -16.17
CA ASN A 58 -8.95 22.17 -15.87
C ASN A 58 -8.55 20.73 -15.48
N PHE A 59 -8.87 20.34 -14.25
CA PHE A 59 -8.57 19.03 -13.69
C PHE A 59 -9.78 18.11 -13.79
N LYS A 60 -9.72 17.12 -14.69
CA LYS A 60 -10.78 16.14 -14.92
C LYS A 60 -10.38 14.79 -14.37
N VAL A 61 -11.20 14.23 -13.49
CA VAL A 61 -11.00 12.89 -12.91
C VAL A 61 -11.86 11.89 -13.67
N HIS A 62 -11.28 10.78 -14.13
CA HIS A 62 -12.00 9.75 -14.86
C HIS A 62 -12.41 8.62 -13.92
N LEU A 63 -13.68 8.61 -13.52
CA LEU A 63 -14.24 7.58 -12.66
C LEU A 63 -14.95 6.50 -13.49
N LYS A 64 -14.91 5.25 -12.99
CA LYS A 64 -15.73 4.18 -13.53
C LYS A 64 -17.21 4.47 -13.20
N LYS A 65 -18.06 4.46 -14.22
CA LYS A 65 -19.52 4.56 -14.06
C LYS A 65 -20.04 3.39 -13.22
N ASN A 66 -20.93 3.65 -12.28
CA ASN A 66 -21.57 2.66 -11.41
C ASN A 66 -20.58 1.75 -10.65
N MET A 67 -19.50 2.32 -10.14
CA MET A 67 -18.54 1.55 -9.34
C MET A 67 -19.17 1.11 -8.01
N GLN A 68 -19.34 -0.20 -7.84
CA GLN A 68 -19.71 -0.81 -6.55
C GLN A 68 -18.45 -1.24 -5.80
N TRP A 69 -18.38 -0.89 -4.51
CA TRP A 69 -17.29 -1.28 -3.63
C TRP A 69 -17.51 -2.71 -3.10
N ASN A 70 -16.47 -3.54 -3.15
CA ASN A 70 -16.55 -4.90 -2.64
C ASN A 70 -16.21 -4.92 -1.13
N ASN A 71 -17.20 -5.29 -0.32
CA ASN A 71 -17.09 -5.35 1.14
C ASN A 71 -16.41 -6.63 1.67
N ARG A 72 -16.01 -7.55 0.78
CA ARG A 72 -15.40 -8.82 1.18
C ARG A 72 -14.06 -8.61 1.87
N GLY A 73 -13.92 -9.20 3.06
CA GLY A 73 -12.71 -9.11 3.89
C GLY A 73 -12.63 -7.85 4.76
N ASN A 74 -13.67 -7.01 4.78
CA ASN A 74 -13.74 -5.87 5.70
C ASN A 74 -14.07 -6.29 7.15
N VAL A 75 -14.89 -7.34 7.31
CA VAL A 75 -15.33 -7.85 8.61
C VAL A 75 -14.73 -9.23 8.86
N PHE A 76 -13.95 -9.34 9.94
CA PHE A 76 -13.30 -10.57 10.38
C PHE A 76 -13.03 -10.52 11.89
N SER A 77 -12.84 -11.68 12.51
CA SER A 77 -12.50 -11.76 13.93
C SER A 77 -11.06 -11.30 14.18
N VAL A 78 -10.93 -10.23 14.97
CA VAL A 78 -9.65 -9.73 15.45
C VAL A 78 -9.41 -10.34 16.82
N PRO A 79 -8.29 -11.06 17.03
CA PRO A 79 -7.96 -11.61 18.34
C PRO A 79 -7.58 -10.49 19.30
N LYS A 80 -7.65 -10.77 20.60
CA LYS A 80 -7.31 -9.80 21.65
C LYS A 80 -5.89 -9.26 21.42
N PRO A 81 -5.68 -7.93 21.45
CA PRO A 81 -4.34 -7.37 21.40
C PRO A 81 -3.57 -7.81 22.65
N VAL A 82 -2.40 -8.40 22.45
CA VAL A 82 -1.50 -8.81 23.54
C VAL A 82 -0.25 -7.94 23.43
N ALA A 83 0.03 -7.17 24.47
CA ALA A 83 1.27 -6.42 24.55
C ALA A 83 2.46 -7.39 24.65
N GLY A 84 3.56 -7.07 23.99
CA GLY A 84 4.82 -7.79 24.16
C GLY A 84 5.35 -7.66 25.58
N THR A 85 6.32 -8.52 25.93
CA THR A 85 7.08 -8.33 27.17
C THR A 85 8.04 -7.15 27.03
N SER A 86 8.45 -6.53 28.14
CA SER A 86 9.49 -5.49 28.18
C SER A 86 10.81 -5.94 27.54
N ASN A 87 11.08 -7.24 27.51
CA ASN A 87 12.23 -7.87 26.84
C ASN A 87 12.06 -8.03 25.32
N GLY A 88 11.01 -7.47 24.71
CA GLY A 88 10.77 -7.55 23.26
C GLY A 88 10.37 -8.95 22.76
N LYS A 89 10.23 -9.95 23.64
CA LYS A 89 9.72 -11.28 23.25
C LYS A 89 8.26 -11.14 22.85
N LEU A 90 7.97 -11.56 21.62
CA LEU A 90 6.63 -11.65 21.05
C LEU A 90 5.86 -12.73 21.81
N VAL A 91 4.92 -12.30 22.65
CA VAL A 91 3.98 -13.22 23.30
C VAL A 91 3.05 -13.73 22.20
N ALA A 92 2.93 -15.06 22.07
CA ALA A 92 1.97 -15.65 21.15
C ALA A 92 0.58 -15.06 21.44
N GLY A 93 0.07 -14.27 20.49
CA GLY A 93 -1.23 -13.62 20.66
C GLY A 93 -2.34 -14.65 20.80
N GLY A 94 -3.51 -14.25 21.31
CA GLY A 94 -4.64 -15.15 21.53
C GLY A 94 -5.26 -15.77 20.27
N GLY A 95 -4.69 -15.55 19.09
CA GLY A 95 -5.15 -16.11 17.83
C GLY A 95 -4.48 -17.46 17.49
N LYS A 96 -5.27 -18.40 16.95
CA LYS A 96 -4.78 -19.71 16.48
C LYS A 96 -3.61 -19.53 15.51
N GLY A 97 -2.44 -20.06 15.87
CA GLY A 97 -1.22 -19.99 15.04
C GLY A 97 -0.61 -18.60 14.88
N GLY A 98 -0.74 -17.72 15.88
CA GLY A 98 -0.16 -16.37 15.84
C GLY A 98 -0.97 -15.37 15.00
N TRP A 99 -2.25 -15.66 14.75
CA TRP A 99 -3.17 -14.72 14.11
C TRP A 99 -3.25 -13.41 14.90
N GLY A 100 -3.26 -12.27 14.19
CA GLY A 100 -3.45 -10.92 14.77
C GLY A 100 -2.18 -10.15 15.10
N GLN A 101 -1.02 -10.79 15.31
CA GLN A 101 0.21 -10.11 15.75
C GLN A 101 0.81 -9.13 14.71
N GLY A 102 0.54 -9.34 13.42
CA GLY A 102 1.03 -8.47 12.34
C GLY A 102 -0.08 -7.69 11.62
N LEU A 103 -1.23 -7.50 12.26
CA LEU A 103 -2.39 -6.90 11.62
C LEU A 103 -2.29 -5.38 11.59
N ILE A 104 -2.14 -4.83 10.40
CA ILE A 104 -2.10 -3.38 10.19
C ILE A 104 -3.51 -2.86 9.86
N LEU A 105 -4.05 -1.98 10.68
CA LEU A 105 -5.36 -1.34 10.59
C LEU A 105 -5.29 0.17 10.36
N ALA A 106 -4.22 0.83 10.81
CA ALA A 106 -4.05 2.28 10.77
C ALA A 106 -2.60 2.67 10.45
N GLU A 107 -2.39 3.93 10.08
CA GLU A 107 -1.08 4.47 9.67
C GLU A 107 -0.13 4.68 10.85
N ASP A 108 -0.66 5.05 12.01
CA ASP A 108 0.05 5.35 13.25
C ASP A 108 0.50 4.11 14.04
N GLN A 109 0.22 2.91 13.52
CA GLN A 109 0.65 1.65 14.12
C GLN A 109 2.16 1.41 13.95
N LYS A 110 2.82 0.96 15.03
CA LYS A 110 4.26 0.66 15.04
C LYS A 110 4.64 -0.40 14.02
N GLU A 111 3.76 -1.37 13.80
CA GLU A 111 3.92 -2.46 12.82
C GLU A 111 3.97 -1.91 11.39
N TYR A 112 3.18 -0.89 11.08
CA TYR A 112 3.20 -0.24 9.77
C TYR A 112 4.51 0.54 9.56
N VAL A 113 4.94 1.30 10.57
CA VAL A 113 6.22 2.02 10.53
C VAL A 113 7.39 1.05 10.38
N ALA A 114 7.42 -0.02 11.16
CA ALA A 114 8.44 -1.08 11.06
C ALA A 114 8.43 -1.78 9.70
N ALA A 115 7.24 -2.06 9.15
CA ALA A 115 7.11 -2.65 7.82
C ALA A 115 7.56 -1.68 6.71
N MET A 116 7.35 -0.38 6.87
CA MET A 116 7.77 0.64 5.90
C MET A 116 9.29 0.87 5.93
N THR A 117 9.91 0.89 7.12
CA THR A 117 11.36 0.99 7.27
C THR A 117 12.08 -0.24 6.72
N THR A 118 11.59 -1.44 7.03
CA THR A 118 12.13 -2.70 6.46
C THR A 118 11.94 -2.78 4.95
N ALA A 119 10.79 -2.34 4.43
CA ALA A 119 10.57 -2.28 2.98
C ALA A 119 11.51 -1.30 2.28
N ARG A 120 11.81 -0.15 2.91
CA ARG A 120 12.80 0.82 2.39
C ARG A 120 14.19 0.19 2.31
N ARG A 121 14.65 -0.45 3.39
CA ARG A 121 15.95 -1.16 3.42
C ARG A 121 16.05 -2.26 2.37
N ARG A 122 14.97 -3.06 2.18
CA ARG A 122 14.98 -4.15 1.21
C ARG A 122 15.02 -3.67 -0.25
N LYS A 123 14.55 -2.45 -0.53
CA LYS A 123 14.54 -1.86 -1.87
C LYS A 123 15.92 -1.34 -2.28
N GLU A 124 16.77 -1.02 -1.32
CA GLU A 124 18.13 -0.50 -1.51
C GLU A 124 19.14 -1.63 -1.74
N LYS A 125 18.79 -2.58 -2.61
CA LYS A 125 19.69 -3.65 -3.03
C LYS A 125 20.18 -3.30 -4.42
N ASP A 126 21.34 -2.68 -4.51
CA ASP A 126 21.96 -2.36 -5.79
C ASP A 126 22.49 -3.66 -6.43
N LEU A 127 22.14 -3.86 -7.69
CA LEU A 127 22.56 -5.03 -8.47
C LEU A 127 23.89 -4.78 -9.19
N MET A 128 24.34 -3.52 -9.25
CA MET A 128 25.58 -3.08 -9.91
C MET A 128 26.69 -2.77 -8.91
N ASP A 129 26.48 -3.09 -7.63
CA ASP A 129 27.49 -3.00 -6.59
C ASP A 129 28.47 -4.18 -6.71
N GLU A 130 29.77 -3.92 -6.64
CA GLU A 130 30.83 -4.91 -6.89
C GLU A 130 30.79 -6.05 -5.84
N ASP A 131 30.31 -5.75 -4.64
CA ASP A 131 30.16 -6.71 -3.53
C ASP A 131 28.82 -7.48 -3.57
N TYR A 132 27.97 -7.24 -4.59
CA TYR A 132 26.65 -7.84 -4.67
C TYR A 132 26.61 -9.20 -5.37
N LEU A 133 26.50 -10.28 -4.60
CA LEU A 133 26.25 -11.62 -5.14
C LEU A 133 24.76 -11.79 -5.53
N PRO A 134 24.45 -12.14 -6.80
CA PRO A 134 23.07 -12.32 -7.25
C PRO A 134 22.40 -13.51 -6.56
N GLY A 135 21.08 -13.42 -6.35
CA GLY A 135 20.28 -14.42 -5.62
C GLY A 135 20.26 -15.83 -6.24
N ILE A 136 20.72 -15.99 -7.48
CA ILE A 136 20.97 -17.31 -8.11
C ILE A 136 22.09 -18.06 -7.37
N LEU A 137 23.13 -17.38 -6.90
CA LEU A 137 24.25 -17.96 -6.15
C LEU A 137 23.95 -18.03 -4.64
N SER A 138 23.27 -17.01 -4.09
CA SER A 138 22.92 -16.97 -2.66
C SER A 138 21.68 -17.80 -2.28
N GLY A 139 20.96 -18.37 -3.25
CA GLY A 139 19.72 -19.10 -3.02
C GLY A 139 18.52 -18.25 -2.56
N ASP A 140 18.68 -16.93 -2.48
CA ASP A 140 17.63 -15.99 -2.08
C ASP A 140 16.60 -15.84 -3.22
N ARG A 141 15.59 -16.71 -3.19
CA ARG A 141 14.37 -16.57 -4.01
C ARG A 141 13.50 -15.48 -3.37
N GLY A 142 13.90 -14.23 -3.59
CA GLY A 142 13.29 -13.06 -2.99
C GLY A 142 11.76 -13.14 -3.00
N ARG A 143 11.15 -13.14 -1.81
CA ARG A 143 9.69 -13.05 -1.64
C ARG A 143 9.15 -11.90 -2.47
N ALA A 144 8.19 -12.17 -3.36
CA ALA A 144 7.58 -11.23 -4.29
C ALA A 144 7.39 -9.86 -3.63
N GLY A 145 8.12 -8.87 -4.15
CA GLY A 145 8.03 -7.50 -3.71
C GLY A 145 6.57 -7.03 -3.76
N GLY A 146 6.16 -6.29 -2.73
CA GLY A 146 4.79 -5.84 -2.60
C GLY A 146 4.68 -4.74 -1.58
N ARG A 147 3.66 -3.90 -1.73
CA ARG A 147 3.28 -2.91 -0.71
C ARG A 147 2.97 -3.65 0.59
N THR A 148 3.23 -2.98 1.72
CA THR A 148 2.90 -3.52 3.05
C THR A 148 1.44 -3.99 3.07
N LYS A 149 1.21 -5.21 3.57
CA LYS A 149 -0.13 -5.80 3.56
C LYS A 149 -0.97 -5.15 4.66
N VAL A 150 -1.87 -4.26 4.28
CA VAL A 150 -2.84 -3.67 5.20
C VAL A 150 -4.01 -4.64 5.39
N GLY A 151 -4.36 -4.85 6.65
CA GLY A 151 -5.44 -5.72 7.08
C GLY A 151 -5.16 -7.20 6.85
N ALA A 152 -6.20 -7.99 7.10
CA ALA A 152 -6.15 -9.43 7.05
C ALA A 152 -6.20 -9.96 5.59
N GLY A 153 -6.71 -9.15 4.65
CA GLY A 153 -6.85 -9.45 3.23
C GLY A 153 -8.30 -9.79 2.83
N LYS A 154 -8.55 -9.97 1.52
CA LYS A 154 -9.91 -10.23 1.00
C LYS A 154 -10.43 -11.64 1.30
N ASN A 155 -9.52 -12.61 1.47
CA ASN A 155 -9.84 -14.04 1.58
C ASN A 155 -9.68 -14.57 3.02
N VAL A 156 -9.97 -13.73 4.01
CA VAL A 156 -9.77 -14.09 5.42
C VAL A 156 -10.79 -15.11 5.88
N ASN A 157 -12.04 -14.93 5.47
CA ASN A 157 -13.16 -15.79 5.84
C ASN A 157 -13.36 -16.95 4.84
N SER A 158 -12.50 -17.11 3.83
CA SER A 158 -12.62 -18.22 2.88
C SER A 158 -12.07 -19.51 3.48
N LYS A 159 -12.74 -20.64 3.20
CA LYS A 159 -12.29 -21.97 3.58
C LYS A 159 -10.89 -22.24 3.00
N LYS A 160 -9.93 -22.54 3.87
CA LYS A 160 -8.57 -22.96 3.45
C LYS A 160 -8.60 -24.46 3.13
N ARG A 161 -7.81 -24.88 2.14
CA ARG A 161 -7.61 -26.31 1.88
C ARG A 161 -6.93 -26.93 3.10
N ASN A 162 -7.47 -28.03 3.61
CA ASN A 162 -6.80 -28.83 4.63
C ASN A 162 -5.52 -29.39 3.98
N LYS A 163 -4.39 -29.20 4.65
CA LYS A 163 -3.18 -29.97 4.30
C LYS A 163 -3.42 -31.37 4.86
N LEU A 164 -3.53 -32.35 3.97
CA LEU A 164 -3.32 -33.77 4.29
C LEU A 164 -1.87 -33.96 4.72
#